data_AF-A0A503XSN2-F1
#
_entry.id   AF-A0A503XSN2-F1
#
_cell.length_a   1.000
_cell.length_b   1.000
_cell.length_c   1.000
_cell.angle_alpha   90.00
_cell.angle_beta   90.00
_cell.angle_gamma   90.00
#
_symmetry.space_group_name_H-M   'P 1'
#
loop_
_entity.id
_entity.type
_entity.pdbx_description
1 polymer ?
#
loop_
_entity_poly.entity_id
_entity_poly.type
_entity_poly.pdbx_seq_one_letter_code
_entity_poly.pdbx_strand_id
1 'polypeptide(L)' 'MHPSDIAIYPNDLAMLQLVLIRYCSERQCSLDSAMAHEAACELMALFQAGIEDEAELERILSRHTLPFRMAG' A
#
# COMPACT_ATOMS: atom_id res chain seq x y z
N MET A 1 -20.31 12.73 5.10
CA MET A 1 -19.77 11.71 4.18
C MET A 1 -18.82 10.85 4.99
N HIS A 2 -19.19 9.60 5.26
CA HIS A 2 -18.27 8.63 5.85
C HIS A 2 -17.26 8.21 4.76
N PRO A 3 -15.95 8.18 5.03
CA PRO A 3 -14.93 8.12 3.98
C PRO A 3 -14.56 6.67 3.57
N SER A 4 -15.54 5.77 3.41
CA SER A 4 -15.24 4.31 3.39
C SER A 4 -15.67 3.52 2.17
N ASP A 5 -16.23 4.15 1.12
CA ASP A 5 -16.60 3.44 -0.12
C ASP A 5 -15.94 4.06 -1.35
N ILE A 6 -14.61 4.20 -1.33
CA ILE A 6 -13.87 4.47 -2.58
C ILE A 6 -13.90 3.18 -3.39
N ALA A 7 -14.63 3.20 -4.50
CA ALA A 7 -14.66 2.10 -5.45
C ALA A 7 -13.25 1.92 -6.03
N ILE A 8 -12.62 0.78 -5.74
CA ILE A 8 -11.35 0.40 -6.36
C ILE A 8 -11.69 -0.17 -7.73
N TYR A 9 -11.35 0.56 -8.78
CA TYR A 9 -11.52 0.05 -10.12
C TYR A 9 -10.43 -0.99 -10.43
N PRO A 10 -10.65 -1.89 -11.40
CA PRO A 10 -9.67 -2.92 -11.74
C PRO A 10 -8.28 -2.38 -12.09
N ASN A 11 -8.20 -1.17 -12.66
CA ASN A 11 -6.94 -0.52 -12.99
C ASN A 11 -6.18 -0.08 -11.73
N ASP A 12 -6.89 0.47 -10.74
CA ASP A 12 -6.31 0.89 -9.47
C ASP A 12 -5.82 -0.32 -8.68
N LEU A 13 -6.59 -1.40 -8.68
CA LEU A 13 -6.17 -2.66 -8.07
C LEU A 13 -4.88 -3.20 -8.71
N ALA A 14 -4.77 -3.13 -10.04
CA ALA A 14 -3.57 -3.58 -10.74
C ALA A 14 -2.35 -2.71 -10.39
N MET A 15 -2.52 -1.39 -10.26
CA MET A 15 -1.48 -0.48 -9.79
C MET A 15 -1.03 -0.84 -8.36
N LEU A 16 -1.98 -0.98 -7.42
CA LEU A 16 -1.67 -1.31 -6.02
C LEU A 16 -0.93 -2.66 -5.91
N GLN A 17 -1.35 -3.66 -6.70
CA GLN A 17 -0.66 -4.96 -6.77
C GLN A 17 0.76 -4.83 -7.31
N LEU A 18 0.97 -4.02 -8.35
CA LEU A 18 2.28 -3.80 -8.95
C LEU A 18 3.24 -3.12 -7.97
N VAL A 19 2.76 -2.11 -7.24
CA VAL A 19 3.55 -1.44 -6.18
C VAL A 19 3.93 -2.44 -5.08
N LEU A 20 2.98 -3.27 -4.62
CA LEU A 20 3.26 -4.30 -3.61
C LEU A 20 4.29 -5.34 -4.08
N ILE A 21 4.17 -5.81 -5.33
CA ILE A 21 5.11 -6.79 -5.92
C ILE A 21 6.52 -6.19 -5.99
N ARG A 22 6.65 -4.93 -6.42
CA ARG A 22 7.95 -4.23 -6.45
C ARG A 22 8.53 -4.08 -5.06
N TYR A 23 7.74 -3.61 -4.10
CA TYR A 23 8.15 -3.49 -2.70
C TYR A 23 8.67 -4.82 -2.12
N CYS A 24 7.97 -5.92 -2.40
CA CYS A 24 8.37 -7.25 -1.92
C CYS A 24 9.62 -7.77 -2.62
N SER A 25 9.77 -7.50 -3.92
CA SER A 25 10.94 -7.88 -4.71
C SER A 25 12.21 -7.19 -4.22
N GLU A 26 12.14 -5.88 -3.92
CA GLU A 26 13.26 -5.11 -3.39
C GLU A 26 13.71 -5.60 -2.00
N ARG A 27 12.77 -6.06 -1.18
CA ARG A 27 13.02 -6.52 0.19
C ARG A 27 13.20 -8.02 0.32
N GLN A 28 13.16 -8.75 -0.80
CA GLN A 28 13.25 -10.20 -0.85
C GLN A 28 12.24 -10.90 0.08
N CYS A 29 11.00 -10.40 0.13
CA CYS A 29 9.94 -11.02 0.92
C CYS A 29 8.88 -11.70 0.06
N SER A 30 8.21 -12.68 0.65
CA SER A 30 7.05 -13.34 0.02
C SER A 30 5.82 -12.44 0.09
N LEU A 31 4.96 -12.52 -0.91
CA LEU A 31 3.62 -11.90 -0.90
C LEU A 31 2.73 -12.45 0.22
N ASP A 32 3.02 -13.65 0.72
CA ASP A 32 2.30 -14.27 1.85
C ASP A 32 2.89 -13.87 3.21
N SER A 33 3.92 -13.01 3.24
CA SER A 33 4.56 -12.60 4.48
C SER A 33 3.74 -11.57 5.25
N ALA A 34 3.93 -11.51 6.57
CA ALA A 34 3.34 -10.46 7.39
C ALA A 34 3.74 -9.05 6.90
N MET A 35 4.96 -8.90 6.39
CA MET A 35 5.44 -7.63 5.83
C MET A 35 4.69 -7.24 4.56
N ALA A 36 4.39 -8.19 3.67
CA ALA A 36 3.57 -7.94 2.49
C ALA A 36 2.12 -7.59 2.87
N HIS A 37 1.57 -8.24 3.89
CA HIS A 37 0.24 -7.91 4.42
C HIS A 37 0.18 -6.49 4.99
N GLU A 38 1.15 -6.11 5.82
CA GLU A 38 1.25 -4.75 6.37
C GLU A 38 1.38 -3.70 5.27
N ALA A 39 2.24 -3.95 4.27
CA ALA A 39 2.41 -3.07 3.12
C ALA A 39 1.12 -2.95 2.27
N ALA A 40 0.37 -4.04 2.09
CA ALA A 40 -0.91 -4.00 1.39
C ALA A 40 -1.96 -3.16 2.13
N CYS A 41 -2.04 -3.30 3.46
CA CYS A 41 -2.92 -2.49 4.29
C CYS A 41 -2.56 -1.00 4.21
N GLU A 42 -1.28 -0.68 4.22
CA GLU A 42 -0.80 0.69 4.07
C GLU A 42 -1.11 1.27 2.68
N LEU A 43 -0.86 0.52 1.61
CA LEU A 43 -1.20 0.92 0.25
C LEU A 43 -2.70 1.23 0.11
N MET A 44 -3.55 0.39 0.69
CA MET A 44 -5.00 0.60 0.72
C MET A 44 -5.36 1.89 1.48
N ALA A 45 -4.73 2.16 2.62
CA ALA A 45 -4.97 3.37 3.39
C ALA A 45 -4.53 4.65 2.64
N LEU A 46 -3.39 4.60 1.94
CA LEU A 46 -2.90 5.71 1.12
C LEU A 46 -3.85 5.97 -0.06
N PHE A 47 -4.30 4.91 -0.74
CA PHE A 47 -5.27 5.02 -1.81
C PHE A 47 -6.60 5.62 -1.32
N GLN A 48 -7.08 5.17 -0.16
CA GLN A 48 -8.29 5.72 0.46
C GLN A 48 -8.13 7.17 0.91
N ALA A 49 -6.90 7.62 1.16
CA ALA A 49 -6.58 9.03 1.43
C ALA A 49 -6.52 9.89 0.16
N GLY A 50 -6.70 9.30 -1.03
CA GLY A 50 -6.69 9.99 -2.33
C GLY A 50 -5.34 9.99 -3.03
N ILE A 51 -4.40 9.13 -2.61
CA ILE A 51 -3.11 8.98 -3.28
C ILE A 51 -3.25 7.89 -4.36
N GLU A 52 -3.42 8.34 -5.59
CA GLU A 52 -3.68 7.48 -6.76
C GLU A 52 -2.49 7.40 -7.73
N ASP A 53 -1.34 7.98 -7.37
CA ASP A 53 -0.12 7.95 -8.19
C ASP A 53 0.82 6.80 -7.77
N GLU A 54 1.20 5.95 -8.74
CA GLU A 54 2.07 4.79 -8.53
C GLU A 54 3.42 5.17 -7.89
N ALA A 55 4.08 6.20 -8.42
CA ALA A 55 5.40 6.60 -7.96
C ALA A 55 5.35 7.23 -6.56
N GLU A 56 4.28 7.95 -6.25
CA GLU A 56 4.05 8.47 -4.91
C GLU A 56 3.77 7.35 -3.89
N LEU A 57 2.95 6.36 -4.24
CA LEU A 57 2.71 5.18 -3.41
C LEU A 57 4.02 4.43 -3.12
N GLU A 58 4.84 4.16 -4.13
CA GLU A 58 6.16 3.54 -3.96
C GLU A 58 7.07 4.37 -3.05
N ARG A 59 7.11 5.68 -3.26
CA ARG A 59 7.94 6.60 -2.47
C ARG A 59 7.51 6.65 -1.01
N ILE A 60 6.21 6.60 -0.72
CA ILE A 60 5.72 6.62 0.66
C ILE A 60 5.97 5.27 1.33
N LEU A 61 5.58 4.18 0.67
CA LEU A 61 5.75 2.82 1.18
C LEU A 61 7.22 2.46 1.43
N SER A 62 8.13 2.92 0.57
CA SER A 62 9.58 2.73 0.76
C SER A 62 10.15 3.50 1.94
N ARG A 63 9.52 4.60 2.36
CA ARG A 63 9.93 5.45 3.49
C ARG A 63 9.31 5.04 4.82
N HIS A 64 8.14 4.41 4.79
CA HIS A 64 7.35 4.03 5.96
C HIS A 64 7.75 2.69 6.60
N THR A 65 8.94 2.16 6.33
CA THR A 65 9.53 1.01 7.06
C THR A 65 9.86 1.27 8.54
N LEU A 66 9.22 2.26 9.18
CA LEU A 66 9.14 2.39 10.62
C LEU A 66 7.70 2.06 11.01
N PRO A 67 7.48 1.17 11.99
CA PRO A 67 6.13 0.76 12.35
C PRO A 67 5.33 2.00 12.67
N PHE A 68 4.24 2.22 11.92
CA PHE A 68 3.12 3.00 12.42
C PHE A 68 2.58 2.25 13.64
N ARG A 69 3.28 2.40 14.77
CA ARG A 69 2.71 2.16 16.10
C ARG A 69 1.51 3.07 16.14
N MET A 70 0.33 2.46 16.00
CA MET A 70 -0.91 3.02 16.49
C MET A 70 -0.61 3.67 17.84
N ALA A 71 -0.64 5.00 17.86
CA ALA A 71 -0.77 5.72 19.11
C ALA A 71 -2.15 5.35 19.66
N GLY A 72 -2.14 4.62 20.78
CA GLY A 72 -3.33 4.39 21.60
C GLY A 72 -3.74 5.62 22.37
#